data_AF-A0A1J5TWJ6-F1
#
_entry.id   AF-A0A1J5TWJ6-F1
#
_cell.length_a   1.000
_cell.length_b   1.000
_cell.length_c   1.000
_cell.angle_alpha   90.00
_cell.angle_beta   90.00
_cell.angle_gamma   90.00
#
_symmetry.space_group_name_H-M   'P 1'
#
loop_
_entity.id
_entity.type
_entity.pdbx_description
1 polymer ?
#
loop_
_entity_poly.entity_id
_entity_poly.type
_entity_poly.pdbx_seq_one_letter_code
_entity_poly.pdbx_strand_id
1 'polypeptide(L)'
;MYKTKLLLVVSGAALGMSLLSVAHAAEGDIRQDTRDIRTDKRDIARDNRDAGQDKRERNADVRERNQDRRELNQDKREGNTAGAAKERRELGKDNAGIRKDNRDLNKDRADRRNDKRDLKKDRQERHRDKLAKRK
;
A
#
# COMPACT_ATOMS: atom_id res chain seq x y z
N MET A 1 -38.65 -18.81 66.59
CA MET A 1 -39.25 -17.66 67.29
C MET A 1 -38.35 -16.46 67.08
N TYR A 2 -38.92 -15.40 66.50
CA TYR A 2 -38.58 -13.97 66.58
C TYR A 2 -37.10 -13.55 66.33
N LYS A 3 -36.77 -12.56 65.50
CA LYS A 3 -37.58 -11.51 64.87
C LYS A 3 -36.66 -10.72 63.92
N THR A 4 -37.12 -10.55 62.68
CA THR A 4 -37.21 -9.28 61.91
C THR A 4 -35.94 -8.49 61.57
N LYS A 5 -35.61 -8.37 60.26
CA LYS A 5 -35.89 -7.23 59.34
C LYS A 5 -34.85 -6.10 59.50
N LEU A 6 -34.42 -5.32 58.51
CA LEU A 6 -34.53 -5.22 57.06
C LEU A 6 -33.86 -3.85 56.76
N LEU A 7 -32.99 -3.76 55.74
CA LEU A 7 -32.71 -2.60 54.85
C LEU A 7 -32.52 -1.19 55.47
N LEU A 8 -31.41 -0.46 55.28
CA LEU A 8 -30.70 0.06 54.08
C LEU A 8 -30.77 1.60 54.11
N VAL A 9 -29.78 2.20 53.46
CA VAL A 9 -29.64 3.59 53.00
C VAL A 9 -29.09 4.58 54.04
N VAL A 10 -27.76 4.60 54.15
CA VAL A 10 -27.04 5.82 54.55
C VAL A 10 -27.10 6.79 53.37
N SER A 11 -27.70 7.94 53.63
CA SER A 11 -27.76 9.10 52.77
C SER A 11 -26.42 9.84 52.72
N GLY A 12 -26.01 10.22 51.51
CA GLY A 12 -25.38 11.52 51.27
C GLY A 12 -23.85 11.54 51.13
N ALA A 13 -23.38 11.66 49.88
CA ALA A 13 -22.49 12.76 49.47
C ALA A 13 -22.34 12.75 47.95
N ALA A 14 -22.57 13.91 47.36
CA ALA A 14 -22.56 14.17 45.94
C ALA A 14 -21.13 14.28 45.38
N LEU A 15 -21.01 13.96 44.09
CA LEU A 15 -20.16 14.62 43.09
C LEU A 15 -18.64 14.71 43.38
N GLY A 16 -17.92 13.74 42.84
CA GLY A 16 -16.50 13.86 42.51
C GLY A 16 -16.26 13.48 41.05
N MET A 17 -16.70 14.34 40.12
CA MET A 17 -16.33 14.25 38.70
C MET A 17 -14.80 14.44 38.60
N SER A 18 -14.04 13.35 38.50
CA SER A 18 -12.64 13.39 38.11
C SER A 18 -12.52 13.61 36.60
N LEU A 19 -12.90 14.80 36.14
CA LEU A 19 -12.61 15.30 34.79
C LEU A 19 -11.15 15.76 34.72
N LEU A 20 -10.19 14.85 34.76
CA LEU A 20 -8.79 15.18 34.44
C LEU A 20 -8.09 14.00 33.78
N SER A 21 -8.28 13.82 32.46
CA SER A 21 -7.22 13.28 31.57
C SER A 21 -7.52 13.30 30.06
N VAL A 22 -8.58 13.94 29.54
CA VAL A 22 -8.81 14.00 28.08
C VAL A 22 -7.70 14.80 27.32
N ALA A 23 -6.95 15.66 28.01
CA ALA A 23 -5.90 16.47 27.37
C ALA A 23 -4.60 15.70 27.02
N HIS A 24 -4.33 14.54 27.64
CA HIS A 24 -3.08 13.79 27.39
C HIS A 24 -3.15 12.85 26.16
N ALA A 25 -4.36 12.52 25.69
CA ALA A 25 -4.54 11.64 24.53
C ALA A 25 -4.11 12.30 23.21
N ALA A 26 -4.38 13.60 23.04
CA ALA A 26 -4.14 14.31 21.77
C ALA A 26 -2.66 14.60 21.48
N GLU A 27 -1.74 14.50 22.44
CA GLU A 27 -0.29 14.75 22.23
C GLU A 27 0.53 13.51 21.88
N GLY A 28 0.10 12.35 22.37
CA GLY A 28 0.52 11.07 21.82
C GLY A 28 0.14 10.97 20.34
N ASP A 29 -1.06 11.42 20.00
CA ASP A 29 -1.67 11.34 18.67
C ASP A 29 -0.84 12.04 17.57
N ILE A 30 -0.57 13.36 17.70
CA ILE A 30 0.18 14.11 16.68
C ILE A 30 1.62 13.59 16.48
N ARG A 31 2.25 13.10 17.56
CA ARG A 31 3.59 12.50 17.49
C ARG A 31 3.54 11.16 16.77
N GLN A 32 2.51 10.36 17.01
CA GLN A 32 2.24 9.10 16.35
C GLN A 32 1.96 9.33 14.86
N ASP A 33 1.02 10.22 14.49
CA ASP A 33 0.75 10.59 13.09
C ASP A 33 2.00 11.02 12.34
N THR A 34 2.87 11.79 13.00
CA THR A 34 4.11 12.27 12.38
C THR A 34 5.09 11.13 12.09
N ARG A 35 5.10 10.09 12.94
CA ARG A 35 5.89 8.87 12.70
C ARG A 35 5.26 8.05 11.59
N ASP A 36 3.95 7.86 11.60
CA ASP A 36 3.23 7.06 10.60
C ASP A 36 3.37 7.66 9.20
N ILE A 37 3.10 8.97 9.04
CA ILE A 37 3.35 9.73 7.80
C ILE A 37 4.80 9.60 7.31
N ARG A 38 5.77 9.46 8.21
CA ARG A 38 7.19 9.29 7.84
C ARG A 38 7.43 7.85 7.34
N THR A 39 6.83 6.86 7.98
CA THR A 39 6.87 5.46 7.57
C THR A 39 6.24 5.31 6.18
N ASP A 40 5.02 5.79 5.96
CA ASP A 40 4.33 5.70 4.66
C ASP A 40 5.13 6.35 3.53
N LYS A 41 5.79 7.48 3.81
CA LYS A 41 6.67 8.13 2.84
C LYS A 41 7.85 7.26 2.45
N ARG A 42 8.43 6.51 3.40
CA ARG A 42 9.55 5.59 3.13
C ARG A 42 9.08 4.38 2.34
N ASP A 43 7.92 3.84 2.69
CA ASP A 43 7.34 2.68 2.02
C ASP A 43 6.99 3.03 0.57
N ILE A 44 6.28 4.13 0.33
CA ILE A 44 6.04 4.65 -1.03
C ILE A 44 7.36 4.87 -1.80
N ALA A 45 8.42 5.34 -1.13
CA ALA A 45 9.70 5.54 -1.79
C ALA A 45 10.37 4.20 -2.19
N ARG A 46 10.23 3.16 -1.37
CA ARG A 46 10.66 1.79 -1.69
C ARG A 46 9.84 1.23 -2.85
N ASP A 47 8.52 1.31 -2.81
CA ASP A 47 7.64 0.80 -3.87
C ASP A 47 7.93 1.49 -5.22
N ASN A 48 8.31 2.77 -5.21
CA ASN A 48 8.72 3.46 -6.43
C ASN A 48 10.04 2.94 -7.00
N ARG A 49 10.97 2.48 -6.15
CA ARG A 49 12.23 1.87 -6.60
C ARG A 49 11.97 0.49 -7.18
N ASP A 50 11.16 -0.31 -6.48
CA ASP A 50 10.81 -1.68 -6.88
C ASP A 50 10.06 -1.65 -8.22
N ALA A 51 9.01 -0.81 -8.34
CA ALA A 51 8.33 -0.59 -9.62
C ALA A 51 9.23 0.00 -10.72
N GLY A 52 10.36 0.63 -10.34
CA GLY A 52 11.39 1.08 -11.26
C GLY A 52 12.25 -0.07 -11.78
N GLN A 53 12.55 -1.04 -10.92
CA GLN A 53 13.25 -2.28 -11.26
C GLN A 53 12.38 -3.17 -12.14
N ASP A 54 11.13 -3.43 -11.77
CA ASP A 54 10.20 -4.26 -12.54
C ASP A 54 10.02 -3.73 -13.97
N LYS A 55 9.99 -2.40 -14.13
CA LYS A 55 9.94 -1.78 -15.46
C LYS A 55 11.20 -2.05 -16.29
N ARG A 56 12.37 -2.14 -15.66
CA ARG A 56 13.64 -2.46 -16.35
C ARG A 56 13.66 -3.91 -16.78
N GLU A 57 13.23 -4.82 -15.91
CA GLU A 57 13.11 -6.25 -16.20
C GLU A 57 12.13 -6.48 -17.35
N ARG A 58 10.91 -5.95 -17.25
CA ARG A 58 9.91 -5.97 -18.34
C ARG A 58 10.47 -5.41 -19.66
N ASN A 59 11.29 -4.35 -19.59
CA ASN A 59 11.91 -3.78 -20.78
C ASN A 59 13.01 -4.70 -21.38
N ALA A 60 13.68 -5.51 -20.56
CA ALA A 60 14.61 -6.53 -21.03
C ALA A 60 13.85 -7.64 -21.76
N ASP A 61 12.75 -8.15 -21.19
CA ASP A 61 11.90 -9.17 -21.84
C ASP A 61 11.33 -8.67 -23.17
N VAL A 62 10.94 -7.39 -23.22
CA VAL A 62 10.51 -6.73 -24.46
C VAL A 62 11.59 -6.73 -25.54
N ARG A 63 12.88 -6.67 -25.16
CA ARG A 63 14.02 -6.71 -26.09
C ARG A 63 14.27 -8.14 -26.58
N GLU A 64 14.25 -9.13 -25.68
CA GLU A 64 14.36 -10.56 -26.02
C GLU A 64 13.26 -10.97 -27.00
N ARG A 65 12.00 -10.65 -26.68
CA ARG A 65 10.84 -10.81 -27.56
C ARG A 65 11.02 -10.16 -28.94
N ASN A 66 11.75 -9.04 -29.01
CA ASN A 66 12.04 -8.39 -30.29
C ASN A 66 13.18 -9.10 -31.06
N GLN A 67 14.11 -9.75 -30.39
CA GLN A 67 15.16 -10.59 -30.98
C GLN A 67 14.52 -11.85 -31.57
N ASP A 68 13.73 -12.60 -30.80
CA ASP A 68 12.99 -13.78 -31.29
C ASP A 68 12.12 -13.45 -32.50
N ARG A 69 11.53 -12.25 -32.53
CA ARG A 69 10.75 -11.79 -33.69
C ARG A 69 11.60 -11.59 -34.94
N ARG A 70 12.85 -11.14 -34.78
CA ARG A 70 13.80 -10.99 -35.91
C ARG A 70 14.25 -12.37 -36.38
N GLU A 71 14.61 -13.25 -35.46
CA GLU A 71 15.03 -14.63 -35.74
C GLU A 71 13.91 -15.39 -36.46
N LEU A 72 12.67 -15.29 -35.98
CA LEU A 72 11.50 -15.84 -36.66
C LEU A 72 11.36 -15.36 -38.11
N ASN A 73 11.61 -14.08 -38.36
CA ASN A 73 11.50 -13.53 -39.71
C ASN A 73 12.65 -14.00 -40.59
N GLN A 74 13.84 -14.22 -40.03
CA GLN A 74 14.99 -14.79 -40.72
C GLN A 74 14.74 -16.25 -41.09
N ASP A 75 14.36 -17.09 -40.12
CA ASP A 75 14.05 -18.50 -40.34
C ASP A 75 12.98 -18.69 -41.42
N LYS A 76 11.95 -17.83 -41.41
CA LYS A 76 10.92 -17.85 -42.46
C LYS A 76 11.45 -17.52 -43.85
N ARG A 77 12.40 -16.59 -43.96
CA ARG A 77 13.02 -16.24 -45.24
C ARG A 77 13.93 -17.35 -45.76
N GLU A 78 14.62 -18.03 -44.84
CA GLU A 78 15.52 -19.14 -45.14
C GLU A 78 14.77 -20.47 -45.33
N GLY A 79 13.46 -20.51 -45.11
CA GLY A 79 12.65 -21.73 -45.21
C GLY A 79 12.84 -22.70 -44.04
N ASN A 80 13.52 -22.27 -42.97
CA ASN A 80 13.73 -23.04 -41.75
C ASN A 80 12.43 -23.09 -40.93
N THR A 81 11.55 -24.04 -41.26
CA THR A 81 10.25 -24.20 -40.58
C THR A 81 10.39 -24.62 -39.13
N ALA A 82 11.41 -25.41 -38.78
CA ALA A 82 11.67 -25.87 -37.42
C ALA A 82 12.12 -24.71 -36.52
N GLY A 83 13.07 -23.89 -36.98
CA GLY A 83 13.48 -22.66 -36.29
C GLY A 83 12.29 -21.70 -36.10
N ALA A 84 11.56 -21.42 -37.18
CA ALA A 84 10.37 -20.57 -37.11
C ALA A 84 9.29 -21.08 -36.15
N ALA A 85 9.15 -22.40 -35.98
CA ALA A 85 8.22 -22.98 -35.01
C ALA A 85 8.71 -22.79 -33.57
N LYS A 86 10.02 -22.92 -33.33
CA LYS A 86 10.66 -22.65 -32.04
C LYS A 86 10.48 -21.17 -31.64
N GLU A 87 10.85 -20.24 -32.52
CA GLU A 87 10.74 -18.80 -32.25
C GLU A 87 9.30 -18.34 -31.99
N ARG A 88 8.32 -18.96 -32.65
CA ARG A 88 6.90 -18.71 -32.33
C ARG A 88 6.50 -19.14 -30.92
N ARG A 89 7.09 -20.22 -30.40
CA ARG A 89 6.81 -20.70 -29.05
C ARG A 89 7.44 -19.77 -28.01
N GLU A 90 8.69 -19.37 -28.21
CA GLU A 90 9.38 -18.43 -27.30
C GLU A 90 8.68 -17.07 -27.27
N LEU A 91 8.34 -16.49 -28.43
CA LEU A 91 7.47 -15.31 -28.50
C LEU A 91 6.15 -15.46 -27.74
N GLY A 92 5.57 -16.66 -27.74
CA GLY A 92 4.36 -16.98 -26.98
C GLY A 92 4.58 -16.83 -25.47
N LYS A 93 5.69 -17.38 -24.96
CA LYS A 93 6.09 -17.29 -23.56
C LYS A 93 6.42 -15.86 -23.16
N ASP A 94 7.22 -15.15 -23.95
CA ASP A 94 7.59 -13.77 -23.67
C ASP A 94 6.37 -12.86 -23.60
N ASN A 95 5.46 -12.99 -24.57
CA ASN A 95 4.24 -12.22 -24.57
C ASN A 95 3.31 -12.59 -23.40
N ALA A 96 3.41 -13.80 -22.84
CA ALA A 96 2.69 -14.16 -21.62
C ALA A 96 3.35 -13.53 -20.38
N GLY A 97 4.68 -13.58 -20.28
CA GLY A 97 5.48 -12.92 -19.24
C GLY A 97 5.21 -11.42 -19.19
N ILE A 98 5.45 -10.72 -20.30
CA ILE A 98 5.21 -9.28 -20.42
C ILE A 98 3.76 -8.90 -20.06
N ARG A 99 2.77 -9.73 -20.39
CA ARG A 99 1.37 -9.48 -20.01
C ARG A 99 1.17 -9.59 -18.49
N LYS A 100 1.82 -10.56 -17.84
CA LYS A 100 1.79 -10.72 -16.39
C LYS A 100 2.44 -9.51 -15.72
N ASP A 101 3.64 -9.12 -16.14
CA ASP A 101 4.35 -7.98 -15.53
C ASP A 101 3.57 -6.67 -15.69
N ASN A 102 2.92 -6.47 -16.85
CA ASN A 102 2.06 -5.31 -17.04
C ASN A 102 0.84 -5.32 -16.12
N ARG A 103 0.26 -6.48 -15.78
CA ARG A 103 -0.84 -6.56 -14.82
C ARG A 103 -0.36 -6.23 -13.42
N ASP A 104 0.78 -6.77 -13.02
CA ASP A 104 1.32 -6.58 -11.68
C ASP A 104 1.77 -5.11 -11.50
N LEU A 105 2.51 -4.54 -12.45
CA LEU A 105 2.82 -3.10 -12.48
C LEU A 105 1.59 -2.19 -12.43
N ASN A 106 0.45 -2.62 -12.96
CA ASN A 106 -0.80 -1.86 -12.89
C ASN A 106 -1.44 -1.94 -11.50
N LYS A 107 -1.35 -3.09 -10.81
CA LYS A 107 -1.78 -3.22 -9.41
C LYS A 107 -0.92 -2.34 -8.51
N ASP A 108 0.40 -2.43 -8.63
CA ASP A 108 1.33 -1.62 -7.81
C ASP A 108 1.12 -0.12 -8.04
N ARG A 109 0.71 0.28 -9.26
CA ARG A 109 0.31 1.65 -9.55
C ARG A 109 -0.98 2.06 -8.84
N ALA A 110 -1.96 1.17 -8.75
CA ALA A 110 -3.21 1.42 -8.06
C ALA A 110 -3.00 1.49 -6.54
N ASP A 111 -2.25 0.55 -5.97
CA ASP A 111 -1.96 0.49 -4.53
C ASP A 111 -1.21 1.75 -4.08
N ARG A 112 -0.11 2.09 -4.77
CA ARG A 112 0.62 3.34 -4.50
C ARG A 112 -0.24 4.60 -4.66
N ARG A 113 -1.27 4.57 -5.51
CA ARG A 113 -2.20 5.71 -5.65
C ARG A 113 -3.09 5.81 -4.41
N ASN A 114 -3.50 4.70 -3.83
CA ASN A 114 -4.27 4.64 -2.60
C ASN A 114 -3.39 5.09 -1.42
N ASP A 115 -2.17 4.58 -1.28
CA ASP A 115 -1.25 4.99 -0.20
C ASP A 115 -0.99 6.50 -0.22
N LYS A 116 -0.84 7.08 -1.41
CA LYS A 116 -0.70 8.53 -1.57
C LYS A 116 -1.95 9.32 -1.17
N ARG A 117 -3.14 8.73 -1.33
CA ARG A 117 -4.41 9.35 -0.91
C ARG A 117 -4.56 9.29 0.59
N ASP A 118 -4.23 8.16 1.21
CA ASP A 118 -4.33 7.99 2.67
C ASP A 118 -3.30 8.86 3.37
N LEU A 119 -2.05 8.88 2.89
CA LEU A 119 -1.02 9.82 3.34
C LEU A 119 -1.43 11.30 3.21
N LYS A 120 -2.32 11.63 2.27
CA LYS A 120 -2.87 12.99 2.16
C LYS A 120 -3.92 13.26 3.24
N LYS A 121 -4.78 12.29 3.56
CA LYS A 121 -5.76 12.39 4.64
C LYS A 121 -5.06 12.50 6.00
N ASP A 122 -4.09 11.64 6.29
CA ASP A 122 -3.37 11.66 7.58
C ASP A 122 -2.68 13.02 7.81
N ARG A 123 -2.14 13.61 6.74
CA ARG A 123 -1.56 14.97 6.82
C ARG A 123 -2.61 16.04 7.13
N GLN A 124 -3.83 15.89 6.61
CA GLN A 124 -4.93 16.82 6.85
C GLN A 124 -5.49 16.66 8.27
N GLU A 125 -5.66 15.43 8.74
CA GLU A 125 -6.13 15.09 10.09
C GLU A 125 -5.17 15.64 11.13
N ARG A 126 -3.89 15.26 11.06
CA ARG A 126 -2.84 15.81 11.92
C ARG A 126 -2.77 17.34 11.88
N HIS A 127 -3.07 17.97 10.73
CA HIS A 127 -3.12 19.44 10.65
C HIS A 127 -4.31 20.01 11.43
N ARG A 128 -5.48 19.39 11.36
CA ARG A 128 -6.66 19.75 12.16
C ARG A 128 -6.38 19.56 13.65
N ASP A 129 -5.74 18.48 14.07
CA ASP A 129 -5.42 18.25 15.48
C ASP A 129 -4.46 19.30 16.03
N LYS A 130 -3.46 19.67 15.22
CA LYS A 130 -2.58 20.80 15.53
C LYS A 130 -3.33 22.12 15.67
N LEU A 131 -4.35 22.38 14.85
CA LEU A 131 -5.16 23.60 14.97
C LEU A 131 -6.09 23.56 16.18
N ALA A 132 -6.69 22.41 16.48
CA ALA A 132 -7.55 22.21 17.66
C ALA A 132 -6.78 22.48 18.95
N LYS A 133 -5.51 22.07 19.03
CA LYS A 133 -4.63 22.35 20.18
C LYS A 133 -4.21 23.81 20.36
N ARG A 134 -4.33 24.64 19.31
CA ARG A 134 -3.94 26.06 19.38
C ARG A 134 -5.07 26.96 19.87
N LYS A 135 -6.29 26.42 20.01
CA LYS A 135 -7.47 27.09 20.55
C LYS A 135 -7.65 26.72 22.01
#